data_AF-A0A954WW48-F1
#
_entry.id   AF-A0A954WW48-F1
#
_cell.length_a   1.000
_cell.length_b   1.000
_cell.length_c   1.000
_cell.angle_alpha   90.00
_cell.angle_beta   90.00
_cell.angle_gamma   90.00
#
_symmetry.space_group_name_H-M   'P 1'
#
loop_
_entity.id
_entity.type
_entity.pdbx_description
1 polymer ?
#
loop_
_entity_poly.entity_id
_entity_poly.type
_entity_poly.pdbx_seq_one_letter_code
_entity_poly.pdbx_strand_id
1 'polypeptide(L)'
;MNALKDFDTDHLIQSAASGDAKAGDELLQRYRQRLRRLVQIRLDSKLTARVDPSDVVQDVLLTAHQRLDDYLRARPISFYPWLRQIAINRLSLRPKQLSSLQL
;
A
#
# COMPACT_ATOMS: atom_id res chain seq x y z
N MET A 1 5.79 12.84 -18.04
CA MET A 1 7.04 12.11 -17.70
C MET A 1 6.70 10.95 -16.75
N ASN A 2 6.27 9.78 -17.26
CA ASN A 2 5.87 8.64 -16.41
C ASN A 2 6.51 7.29 -16.84
N ALA A 3 7.09 7.19 -18.05
CA ALA A 3 7.63 5.94 -18.60
C ALA A 3 8.98 5.51 -18.00
N LEU A 4 9.82 6.44 -17.51
CA LEU A 4 11.10 6.10 -16.89
C LEU A 4 10.94 5.42 -15.51
N LYS A 5 9.74 5.46 -14.92
CA LYS A 5 9.50 4.84 -13.60
C LYS A 5 9.05 3.38 -13.67
N ASP A 6 8.60 2.91 -14.84
CA ASP A 6 8.04 1.58 -15.03
C ASP A 6 9.14 0.52 -15.20
N PHE A 7 10.23 0.82 -15.92
CA PHE A 7 11.39 -0.07 -16.06
C PHE A 7 12.02 -0.49 -14.72
N ASP A 8 12.13 0.48 -13.83
CA ASP A 8 12.69 0.30 -12.48
C ASP A 8 11.71 -0.46 -11.58
N THR A 9 10.40 -0.33 -11.81
CA THR A 9 9.38 -1.11 -11.08
C THR A 9 9.45 -2.58 -11.46
N ASP A 10 9.51 -2.90 -12.76
CA ASP A 10 9.60 -4.29 -13.20
C ASP A 10 10.92 -4.95 -12.79
N HIS A 11 12.02 -4.21 -12.83
CA HIS A 11 13.32 -4.69 -12.33
C HIS A 11 13.29 -5.01 -10.83
N LEU A 12 12.73 -4.11 -10.02
CA LEU A 12 12.56 -4.37 -8.58
C LEU A 12 11.65 -5.56 -8.31
N ILE A 13 10.59 -5.73 -9.11
CA ILE A 13 9.70 -6.88 -8.97
C ILE A 13 10.43 -8.18 -9.35
N GLN A 14 11.20 -8.20 -10.43
CA GLN A 14 11.97 -9.39 -10.83
C GLN A 14 13.04 -9.76 -9.79
N SER A 15 13.71 -8.75 -9.23
CA SER A 15 14.71 -8.94 -8.18
C SER A 15 14.05 -9.47 -6.90
N ALA A 16 12.92 -8.91 -6.49
CA ALA A 16 12.15 -9.39 -5.36
C ALA A 16 11.64 -10.83 -5.57
N ALA A 17 11.17 -11.17 -6.77
CA ALA A 17 10.75 -12.52 -7.12
C ALA A 17 11.91 -13.53 -7.11
N SER A 18 13.15 -13.06 -7.28
CA SER A 18 14.37 -13.87 -7.22
C SER A 18 14.91 -14.03 -5.79
N GLY A 19 14.21 -13.51 -4.77
CA GLY A 19 14.58 -13.63 -3.37
C GLY A 19 15.29 -12.41 -2.78
N ASP A 20 15.45 -11.31 -3.53
CA ASP A 20 16.01 -10.08 -2.99
C ASP A 20 14.96 -9.32 -2.16
N ALA A 21 14.97 -9.54 -0.85
CA ALA A 21 14.08 -8.87 0.09
C ALA A 21 14.21 -7.33 0.03
N LYS A 22 15.41 -6.79 -0.27
CA LYS A 22 15.62 -5.34 -0.34
C LYS A 22 14.91 -4.74 -1.54
N ALA A 23 14.86 -5.45 -2.66
CA ALA A 23 14.12 -5.01 -3.83
C ALA A 23 12.61 -4.90 -3.55
N GLY A 24 12.06 -5.79 -2.72
CA GLY A 24 10.68 -5.70 -2.26
C GLY A 24 10.40 -4.45 -1.41
N ASP A 25 11.32 -4.12 -0.50
CA ASP A 25 11.22 -2.92 0.33
C ASP A 25 11.35 -1.63 -0.50
N GLU A 26 12.32 -1.57 -1.41
CA GLU A 26 12.51 -0.45 -2.33
C GLU A 26 11.28 -0.24 -3.22
N LEU A 27 10.71 -1.33 -3.73
CA LEU A 27 9.46 -1.31 -4.48
C LEU A 27 8.33 -0.69 -3.66
N LEU A 28 8.15 -1.11 -2.41
CA LEU A 28 7.10 -0.58 -1.53
C LEU A 28 7.31 0.91 -1.19
N GLN A 29 8.55 1.30 -0.86
CA GLN A 29 8.88 2.69 -0.53
C GLN A 29 8.65 3.63 -1.72
N ARG A 30 8.94 3.19 -2.94
CA ARG A 30 8.68 3.94 -4.17
C ARG A 30 7.21 4.36 -4.30
N TYR A 31 6.29 3.48 -3.91
CA TYR A 31 4.85 3.74 -4.02
C TYR A 31 4.25 4.43 -2.79
N ARG A 32 4.97 4.53 -1.67
CA ARG A 32 4.50 5.14 -0.41
C ARG A 32 3.88 6.52 -0.60
N GLN A 33 4.58 7.43 -1.28
CA GLN A 33 4.10 8.80 -1.46
C GLN A 33 2.83 8.86 -2.33
N ARG A 34 2.73 7.99 -3.33
CA ARG A 34 1.55 7.90 -4.21
C ARG A 34 0.34 7.32 -3.46
N LEU A 35 0.57 6.29 -2.66
CA LEU A 35 -0.40 5.72 -1.73
C LEU A 35 -0.92 6.77 -0.74
N ARG A 36 -0.03 7.57 -0.14
CA ARG A 36 -0.41 8.65 0.79
C ARG A 36 -1.37 9.65 0.17
N ARG A 37 -1.10 10.11 -1.06
CA ARG A 37 -2.00 11.02 -1.78
C ARG A 37 -3.38 10.39 -2.02
N LEU A 38 -3.41 9.11 -2.42
CA LEU A 38 -4.67 8.39 -2.63
C LEU A 38 -5.47 8.27 -1.33
N VAL A 39 -4.81 7.92 -0.23
CA VAL A 39 -5.44 7.79 1.09
C VAL A 39 -5.97 9.14 1.56
N GLN A 40 -5.20 10.22 1.42
CA GLN A 40 -5.61 11.58 1.81
C GLN A 40 -6.90 12.01 1.11
N ILE A 41 -6.95 11.90 -0.23
CA ILE A 41 -8.16 12.21 -1.03
C ILE A 41 -9.39 11.42 -0.53
N ARG A 42 -9.18 10.15 -0.15
CA ARG A 42 -10.27 9.28 0.31
C ARG A 42 -10.72 9.60 1.73
N LEU A 43 -9.82 9.97 2.63
CA LEU A 43 -10.18 10.39 3.98
C LEU A 43 -10.90 11.73 3.97
N ASP A 44 -10.45 12.67 3.14
CA ASP A 44 -11.09 13.98 2.96
C ASP A 44 -12.54 13.82 2.48
N SER A 45 -12.77 12.93 1.50
CA SER A 45 -14.12 12.62 1.01
C SER A 45 -15.05 11.94 2.02
N LYS A 46 -14.50 11.37 3.11
CA LYS A 46 -15.26 10.62 4.11
C LYS A 46 -15.59 11.44 5.37
N LEU A 47 -15.19 12.72 5.50
CA LEU A 47 -15.44 13.58 6.67
C LEU A 47 -15.10 12.94 8.04
N THR A 48 -14.31 11.87 8.06
CA THR A 48 -14.03 11.06 9.26
C THR A 48 -12.63 11.40 9.77
N ALA A 49 -12.44 12.64 10.25
CA ALA A 49 -11.14 13.15 10.69
C ALA A 49 -10.76 12.66 12.09
N ARG A 50 -10.45 11.36 12.23
CA ARG A 50 -9.80 10.79 13.43
C ARG A 50 -8.57 9.93 13.11
N VAL A 51 -8.12 9.91 11.86
CA VAL A 51 -7.09 8.98 11.39
C VAL A 51 -6.07 9.73 10.55
N ASP A 52 -4.79 9.60 10.86
CA ASP A 52 -3.72 10.15 10.05
C ASP A 52 -3.57 9.33 8.74
N PRO A 53 -3.46 9.97 7.56
CA PRO A 53 -3.20 9.27 6.31
C PRO A 53 -1.93 8.40 6.34
N SER A 54 -0.93 8.78 7.11
CA SER A 54 0.35 8.06 7.25
C SER A 54 0.19 6.74 7.98
N ASP A 55 -0.67 6.69 9.00
CA ASP A 55 -0.97 5.44 9.74
C ASP A 55 -1.61 4.41 8.80
N VAL A 56 -2.58 4.85 8.00
CA VAL A 56 -3.23 3.98 7.01
C VAL A 56 -2.22 3.51 5.97
N VAL A 57 -1.34 4.39 5.49
CA VAL A 57 -0.29 4.00 4.54
C VAL A 57 0.65 2.98 5.15
N GLN A 58 1.05 3.14 6.41
CA GLN A 58 1.91 2.19 7.11
C GLN A 58 1.26 0.81 7.22
N ASP A 59 0.00 0.74 7.63
CA ASP A 59 -0.77 -0.52 7.66
C ASP A 59 -0.86 -1.18 6.28
N VAL A 60 -1.08 -0.38 5.23
CA VAL A 60 -1.15 -0.88 3.85
C VAL A 60 0.19 -1.42 3.40
N LEU A 61 1.30 -0.74 3.67
CA LEU A 61 2.64 -1.21 3.31
C LEU A 61 3.03 -2.47 4.08
N LEU A 62 2.68 -2.57 5.37
CA LEU A 62 2.89 -3.78 6.15
C LEU A 62 2.10 -4.97 5.58
N THR A 63 0.83 -4.74 5.25
CA THR A 63 -0.02 -5.76 4.61
C THR A 63 0.51 -6.16 3.24
N ALA A 64 1.01 -5.20 2.46
CA ALA A 64 1.59 -5.45 1.15
C ALA A 64 2.87 -6.27 1.28
N HIS A 65 3.76 -5.94 2.22
CA HIS A 65 4.98 -6.70 2.48
C HIS A 65 4.67 -8.17 2.84
N GLN A 66 3.70 -8.40 3.75
CA GLN A 66 3.27 -9.77 4.12
C GLN A 66 2.68 -10.58 2.96
N ARG A 67 2.07 -9.92 1.98
CA ARG A 67 1.43 -10.56 0.82
C ARG A 67 2.28 -10.44 -0.45
N LEU A 68 3.49 -9.93 -0.35
CA LEU A 68 4.34 -9.62 -1.49
C LEU A 68 4.72 -10.91 -2.22
N ASP A 69 5.14 -11.93 -1.48
CA ASP A 69 5.52 -13.22 -2.07
C ASP A 69 4.40 -13.87 -2.87
N ASP A 70 3.16 -13.85 -2.34
CA ASP A 70 1.98 -14.34 -3.06
C ASP A 70 1.70 -13.53 -4.32
N TYR A 71 1.82 -12.20 -4.24
CA TYR A 71 1.66 -11.32 -5.39
C TYR A 71 2.72 -11.60 -6.46
N LEU A 72 3.98 -11.78 -6.06
CA LEU A 72 5.09 -12.03 -6.97
C LEU A 72 4.92 -13.37 -7.71
N ARG A 73 4.37 -14.39 -7.05
CA ARG A 73 4.08 -15.70 -7.66
C ARG A 73 2.95 -15.66 -8.68
N ALA A 74 1.84 -15.00 -8.38
CA ALA A 74 0.63 -15.04 -9.21
C ALA A 74 0.52 -13.87 -10.21
N ARG A 75 1.04 -12.69 -9.83
CA ARG A 75 1.05 -11.43 -10.60
C ARG A 75 -0.24 -11.15 -11.40
N PRO A 76 -1.44 -11.21 -10.78
CA PRO A 76 -2.70 -11.16 -11.52
C PRO A 76 -3.02 -9.79 -12.13
N ILE A 77 -2.45 -8.72 -11.57
CA ILE A 77 -2.62 -7.33 -12.00
C ILE A 77 -1.31 -6.56 -11.78
N SER A 78 -1.17 -5.39 -12.40
CA SER A 78 -0.05 -4.49 -12.14
C SER A 78 0.04 -4.09 -10.66
N PHE A 79 1.25 -3.78 -10.21
CA PHE A 79 1.57 -3.60 -8.80
C PHE A 79 0.77 -2.48 -8.11
N TYR A 80 0.61 -1.33 -8.78
CA TYR A 80 -0.09 -0.19 -8.18
C TYR A 80 -1.61 -0.42 -8.00
N PRO A 81 -2.35 -0.96 -8.98
CA PRO A 81 -3.73 -1.42 -8.77
C PRO A 81 -3.89 -2.39 -7.58
N TRP A 82 -2.94 -3.32 -7.40
CA TRP A 82 -2.94 -4.24 -6.27
C TRP A 82 -2.76 -3.51 -4.93
N LEU A 83 -1.79 -2.60 -4.81
CA LEU A 83 -1.62 -1.74 -3.63
C LEU A 83 -2.87 -0.90 -3.32
N ARG A 84 -3.50 -0.35 -4.36
CA ARG A 84 -4.75 0.43 -4.23
C ARG A 84 -5.88 -0.43 -3.67
N GLN A 85 -5.99 -1.70 -4.05
CA GLN A 85 -7.01 -2.60 -3.52
C GLN A 85 -6.82 -2.84 -2.03
N ILE A 86 -5.58 -3.07 -1.57
CA ILE A 86 -5.26 -3.20 -0.14
C ILE A 86 -5.66 -1.93 0.62
N ALA A 87 -5.31 -0.75 0.09
CA ALA A 87 -5.69 0.53 0.69
C ALA A 87 -7.21 0.73 0.79
N ILE A 88 -7.95 0.38 -0.26
CA ILE A 88 -9.41 0.45 -0.25
C ILE A 88 -10.01 -0.49 0.77
N ASN A 89 -9.54 -1.74 0.82
CA ASN A 89 -10.01 -2.72 1.79
C ASN A 89 -9.78 -2.22 3.22
N ARG A 90 -8.59 -1.65 3.51
CA ARG A 90 -8.29 -1.04 4.82
C ARG A 90 -9.21 0.14 5.15
N LEU A 91 -9.51 1.01 4.18
CA LEU A 91 -10.42 2.15 4.35
C LEU A 91 -11.90 1.76 4.41
N SER A 92 -12.27 0.56 3.98
CA SER A 92 -13.62 0.00 4.05
C SER A 92 -13.84 -0.81 5.33
N LEU A 93 -12.82 -1.48 5.85
CA LEU A 93 -12.86 -2.33 7.05
C LEU A 93 -12.75 -1.56 8.38
N ARG A 94 -13.02 -0.25 8.43
CA ARG A 94 -13.14 0.51 9.70
C ARG A 94 -14.60 0.83 10.05
N PRO A 95 -15.35 -0.09 10.68
CA PRO A 95 -16.43 0.26 11.59
C PRO A 95 -15.85 0.67 12.95
N LYS A 96 -16.42 1.74 13.53
CA LYS A 96 -16.24 2.26 14.91
C LYS A 96 -15.43 1.38 15.89
N GLN A 97 -14.15 1.67 16.10
CA GLN A 97 -13.42 1.22 17.29
C GLN A 97 -12.42 2.30 17.69
N LEU A 98 -12.84 3.19 18.59
CA LEU A 98 -12.03 3.92 19.60
C LEU A 98 -13.06 4.59 20.55
N SER A 99 -13.82 3.77 21.27
CA SER A 99 -14.66 4.21 22.39
C SER A 99 -14.76 3.06 23.39
N SER A 100 -13.62 2.72 23.99
CA SER A 100 -13.56 1.82 25.15
C SER A 100 -12.12 1.80 25.63
N LEU A 101 -11.79 2.72 26.52
CA LEU A 101 -10.87 2.57 27.65
C LEU A 101 -10.81 3.92 28.40
N GLN A 102 -11.94 4.28 29.01
CA GLN A 102 -11.97 5.00 30.28
C GLN A 102 -12.88 4.16 31.17
N LEU A 103 -12.26 3.33 32.00
CA LEU A 103 -12.82 2.82 33.26
C LEU A 103 -11.84 3.25 34.34
#